data_AF-A0A815BZX7-F1
#
_entry.id   AF-A0A815BZX7-F1
#
_cell.length_a   1.000
_cell.length_b   1.000
_cell.length_c   1.000
_cell.angle_alpha   90.00
_cell.angle_beta   90.00
_cell.angle_gamma   90.00
#
_symmetry.space_group_name_H-M   'P 1'
#
loop_
_entity.id
_entity.type
_entity.pdbx_description
1 polymer ?
#
loop_
_entity_poly.entity_id
_entity_poly.type
_entity_poly.pdbx_seq_one_letter_code
_entity_poly.pdbx_strand_id
1 'polypeptide(L)'
;MICHLINQNILTHQIAIQLLKLVLTNYTDESVELAVRLLKECGQKLLQDSRQQLDDIITALSNLSDEESLNARSQTLIRDSLLLRQEEFQKRPSVKPGLNFVDKKDQYTHIFDIVSLCDVEGNLNSFHFDKDYESNESYYKESQKKILEQNNSNEDKSNSNSSNDNEMDVSLTTTDTIHSSSEQSDDKEN
;
A
#
# COMPACT_ATOMS: atom_id res chain seq x y z
N MET A 1 -2.67 -5.77 -5.67
CA MET A 1 -2.16 -4.75 -4.71
C MET A 1 -2.81 -3.39 -4.95
N ILE A 2 -2.59 -2.74 -6.10
CA ILE A 2 -3.15 -1.40 -6.42
C ILE A 2 -4.67 -1.33 -6.19
N CYS A 3 -5.44 -2.31 -6.67
CA CYS A 3 -6.89 -2.36 -6.45
C CYS A 3 -7.29 -2.28 -4.97
N HIS A 4 -6.54 -2.93 -4.08
CA HIS A 4 -6.84 -2.91 -2.65
C HIS A 4 -6.48 -1.57 -1.99
N LEU A 5 -5.43 -0.89 -2.47
CA LEU A 5 -5.12 0.48 -2.03
C LEU A 5 -6.25 1.45 -2.40
N ILE A 6 -6.82 1.29 -3.59
CA ILE A 6 -8.00 2.08 -4.01
C ILE A 6 -9.22 1.74 -3.16
N ASN A 7 -9.47 0.44 -2.92
CA ASN A 7 -10.58 0.00 -2.08
C ASN A 7 -10.51 0.58 -0.66
N GLN A 8 -9.30 0.74 -0.11
CA GLN A 8 -9.05 1.33 1.21
C GLN A 8 -8.91 2.86 1.20
N ASN A 9 -9.19 3.53 0.08
CA ASN A 9 -9.02 4.99 -0.10
C ASN A 9 -7.60 5.51 0.13
N ILE A 10 -6.58 4.67 -0.01
CA ILE A 10 -5.17 5.11 0.05
C ILE A 10 -4.81 5.81 -1.26
N LEU A 11 -5.31 5.30 -2.38
CA LEU A 11 -5.17 5.87 -3.72
C LEU A 11 -6.54 6.30 -4.26
N THR A 12 -6.56 7.36 -5.06
CA THR A 12 -7.78 7.76 -5.79
C THR A 12 -8.17 6.72 -6.85
N HIS A 13 -9.48 6.60 -7.10
CA HIS A 13 -10.02 5.70 -8.12
C HIS A 13 -9.56 6.03 -9.55
N GLN A 14 -9.10 7.26 -9.80
CA GLN A 14 -8.63 7.72 -11.11
C GLN A 14 -7.50 6.83 -11.65
N ILE A 15 -6.63 6.30 -10.79
CA ILE A 15 -5.54 5.42 -11.22
C ILE A 15 -6.04 4.11 -11.84
N ALA A 16 -7.10 3.51 -11.29
CA ALA A 16 -7.68 2.30 -11.88
C ALA A 16 -8.33 2.59 -13.23
N ILE A 17 -9.02 3.72 -13.36
CA ILE A 17 -9.65 4.11 -14.63
C ILE A 17 -8.60 4.40 -15.70
N GLN A 18 -7.53 5.14 -15.37
CA GLN A 18 -6.43 5.39 -16.29
C GLN A 18 -5.77 4.07 -16.72
N LEU A 19 -5.54 3.14 -15.80
CA LEU A 19 -4.93 1.85 -16.09
C LEU A 19 -5.84 1.01 -17.01
N LEU A 20 -7.15 0.97 -16.73
CA LEU A 20 -8.13 0.30 -17.58
C LEU A 20 -8.17 0.90 -18.98
N LYS A 21 -8.18 2.23 -19.11
CA LYS A 21 -8.14 2.90 -20.42
C LYS A 21 -6.86 2.58 -21.19
N LEU A 22 -5.71 2.63 -20.52
CA LEU A 22 -4.41 2.32 -21.13
C LEU A 22 -4.36 0.89 -21.67
N VAL A 23 -4.79 -0.07 -20.85
CA VAL A 23 -4.79 -1.50 -21.19
C VAL A 23 -5.79 -1.83 -22.32
N LEU A 24 -6.88 -1.08 -22.44
CA LEU A 24 -7.91 -1.25 -23.47
C LEU A 24 -7.65 -0.43 -24.76
N THR A 25 -6.64 0.45 -24.79
CA THR A 25 -6.34 1.26 -25.98
C THR A 25 -5.76 0.41 -27.11
N ASN A 26 -4.82 -0.49 -26.79
CA ASN A 26 -4.28 -1.49 -27.72
C ASN A 26 -4.51 -2.86 -27.09
N TYR A 27 -5.72 -3.39 -27.26
CA TYR A 27 -6.14 -4.59 -26.57
C TYR A 27 -5.47 -5.85 -27.15
N THR A 28 -5.01 -6.72 -26.26
CA THR A 28 -4.58 -8.11 -26.56
C THR A 28 -5.32 -9.06 -25.63
N ASP A 29 -5.25 -10.36 -25.89
CA ASP A 29 -5.86 -11.35 -25.00
C ASP A 29 -5.38 -11.21 -23.54
N GLU A 30 -4.08 -10.99 -23.32
CA GLU A 30 -3.49 -10.79 -22.00
C GLU A 30 -3.92 -9.47 -21.36
N SER A 31 -4.01 -8.41 -22.17
CA SER A 31 -4.40 -7.08 -21.69
C SER A 31 -5.87 -7.09 -21.25
N VAL A 32 -6.75 -7.75 -22.00
CA VAL A 32 -8.16 -7.96 -21.63
C VAL A 32 -8.27 -8.78 -20.34
N GLU A 33 -7.50 -9.85 -20.20
CA GLU A 33 -7.49 -10.63 -18.96
C GLU A 33 -7.05 -9.78 -17.75
N LEU A 34 -6.03 -8.92 -17.92
CA LEU A 34 -5.60 -7.98 -16.89
C LEU A 34 -6.69 -6.96 -16.56
N ALA A 35 -7.35 -6.38 -17.56
CA ALA A 35 -8.44 -5.43 -17.37
C ALA A 35 -9.62 -6.05 -16.61
N VAL A 36 -10.03 -7.27 -16.99
CA VAL A 36 -11.08 -8.01 -16.30
C VAL A 36 -10.68 -8.32 -14.85
N ARG A 37 -9.43 -8.72 -14.59
CA ARG A 37 -8.95 -8.95 -13.22
C ARG A 37 -8.98 -7.66 -12.38
N LEU A 38 -8.51 -6.54 -12.93
CA LEU A 38 -8.56 -5.24 -12.25
C LEU A 38 -10.00 -4.87 -11.90
N LEU A 39 -10.90 -4.95 -12.88
CA LEU A 39 -12.32 -4.65 -12.73
C LEU A 39 -13.00 -5.57 -11.70
N LYS A 40 -12.63 -6.86 -11.67
CA LYS A 40 -13.11 -7.82 -10.67
C LYS A 40 -12.67 -7.47 -9.24
N GLU A 41 -11.54 -6.80 -9.03
CA GLU A 41 -11.02 -6.49 -7.69
C GLU A 41 -11.43 -5.09 -7.17
N CYS A 42 -11.54 -4.08 -8.04
CA CYS A 42 -11.92 -2.72 -7.64
C CYS A 42 -13.26 -2.23 -8.20
N GLY A 43 -13.99 -3.05 -8.96
CA GLY A 43 -15.24 -2.64 -9.63
C GLY A 43 -16.30 -2.09 -8.69
N GLN A 44 -16.44 -2.66 -7.49
CA GLN A 44 -17.38 -2.14 -6.49
C GLN A 44 -17.00 -0.74 -6.00
N LYS A 45 -15.69 -0.46 -5.87
CA LYS A 45 -15.20 0.86 -5.47
C LYS A 45 -15.41 1.89 -6.57
N LEU A 46 -15.13 1.52 -7.82
CA LEU A 46 -15.39 2.35 -8.99
C LEU A 46 -16.89 2.66 -9.14
N LEU A 47 -17.76 1.70 -8.84
CA LEU A 47 -19.21 1.92 -8.88
C LEU A 47 -19.68 2.96 -7.85
N GLN A 48 -19.04 3.01 -6.67
CA GLN A 48 -19.34 3.96 -5.61
C GLN A 48 -18.79 5.36 -5.88
N ASP A 49 -17.55 5.44 -6.37
CA ASP A 49 -16.84 6.72 -6.52
C ASP A 49 -17.03 7.35 -7.92
N SER A 50 -17.18 6.54 -8.98
CA SER A 50 -17.20 7.02 -10.37
C SER A 50 -18.01 6.14 -11.32
N ARG A 51 -19.31 5.97 -11.04
CA ARG A 51 -20.25 5.20 -11.88
C ARG A 51 -20.17 5.53 -13.37
N GLN A 52 -20.14 6.81 -13.74
CA GLN A 52 -20.10 7.22 -15.14
C GLN A 52 -18.83 6.72 -15.86
N GLN A 53 -17.66 6.87 -15.23
CA GLN A 53 -16.40 6.42 -15.82
C GLN A 53 -16.32 4.90 -15.92
N LEU A 54 -16.90 4.19 -14.95
CA LEU A 54 -17.03 2.75 -14.99
C LEU A 54 -17.93 2.31 -16.16
N ASP A 55 -19.07 2.97 -16.37
CA ASP A 55 -19.99 2.65 -17.46
C ASP A 55 -19.34 2.85 -18.84
N ASP A 56 -18.45 3.85 -19.00
CA ASP A 56 -17.65 4.02 -20.21
C ASP A 56 -16.72 2.81 -20.46
N ILE A 57 -16.05 2.31 -19.41
CA ILE A 57 -15.18 1.12 -19.50
C ILE A 57 -16.00 -0.13 -19.83
N ILE A 58 -17.15 -0.30 -19.20
CA ILE A 58 -18.05 -1.44 -19.45
C ILE A 58 -18.56 -1.43 -20.89
N THR A 59 -18.90 -0.24 -21.42
CA THR A 59 -19.30 -0.08 -22.82
C THR A 59 -18.16 -0.45 -23.76
N ALA A 60 -16.93 0.00 -23.48
CA ALA A 60 -15.76 -0.37 -24.25
C ALA A 60 -15.52 -1.89 -24.24
N LEU A 61 -15.60 -2.54 -23.07
CA LEU A 61 -15.50 -4.00 -22.95
C LEU A 61 -16.61 -4.72 -23.71
N SER A 62 -17.84 -4.20 -23.66
CA SER A 62 -18.97 -4.78 -24.40
C SER A 62 -18.72 -4.77 -25.90
N ASN A 63 -18.18 -3.68 -26.45
CA ASN A 63 -17.85 -3.59 -27.87
C ASN A 63 -16.77 -4.61 -28.28
N LEU A 64 -15.84 -4.93 -27.37
CA LEU A 64 -14.83 -5.96 -27.60
C LEU A 64 -15.36 -7.39 -27.50
N SER A 65 -16.54 -7.62 -26.91
CA SER A 65 -17.05 -8.99 -26.69
C SER A 65 -17.36 -9.75 -27.98
N ASP A 66 -17.61 -9.02 -29.07
CA ASP A 66 -18.02 -9.59 -30.36
C ASP A 66 -16.93 -9.42 -31.44
N GLU A 67 -15.74 -8.93 -31.06
CA GLU A 67 -14.59 -8.81 -31.96
C GLU A 67 -13.98 -10.19 -32.28
N GLU A 68 -13.76 -10.47 -33.57
CA GLU A 68 -13.17 -11.72 -34.04
C GLU A 68 -11.66 -11.84 -33.74
N SER A 69 -11.02 -10.72 -33.37
CA SER A 69 -9.59 -10.65 -33.04
C SER A 69 -9.24 -11.26 -31.68
N LEU A 70 -10.21 -11.42 -30.79
CA LEU A 70 -10.03 -11.97 -29.45
C LEU A 70 -10.32 -13.47 -29.40
N ASN A 71 -9.55 -14.19 -28.59
CA ASN A 71 -9.80 -15.61 -28.40
C ASN A 71 -11.09 -15.85 -27.56
N ALA A 72 -11.62 -17.08 -27.66
CA ALA A 72 -12.85 -17.46 -26.95
C ALA A 72 -12.78 -17.29 -25.43
N ARG A 73 -11.58 -17.40 -24.84
CA ARG A 73 -11.35 -17.21 -23.39
C ARG A 73 -11.50 -15.73 -23.02
N SER A 74 -10.88 -14.81 -23.76
CA SER A 74 -10.97 -13.37 -23.54
C SER A 74 -12.43 -12.90 -23.65
N GLN A 75 -13.15 -13.36 -24.67
CA GLN A 75 -14.58 -13.08 -24.83
C GLN A 75 -15.42 -13.60 -23.65
N THR A 76 -15.12 -14.81 -23.15
CA THR A 76 -15.81 -15.36 -21.96
C THR A 76 -15.51 -14.52 -20.71
N LEU A 77 -14.25 -14.10 -20.52
CA LEU A 77 -13.87 -13.22 -19.41
C LEU A 77 -14.57 -11.87 -19.47
N ILE A 78 -14.75 -11.30 -20.67
CA ILE A 78 -15.52 -10.07 -20.87
C ILE A 78 -16.97 -10.31 -20.46
N ARG A 79 -17.63 -11.37 -20.95
CA ARG A 79 -19.03 -11.70 -20.58
C ARG A 79 -19.20 -11.86 -19.07
N ASP A 80 -18.28 -12.57 -18.41
CA ASP A 80 -18.26 -12.69 -16.94
C ASP A 80 -18.18 -11.32 -16.25
N SER A 81 -17.38 -10.40 -16.77
CA SER A 81 -17.23 -9.05 -16.20
C SER A 81 -18.50 -8.21 -16.36
N LEU A 82 -19.22 -8.36 -17.48
CA LEU A 82 -20.50 -7.69 -17.71
C LEU A 82 -21.58 -8.22 -16.75
N LEU A 83 -21.62 -9.53 -16.51
CA LEU A 83 -22.51 -10.14 -15.51
C LEU A 83 -22.20 -9.62 -14.10
N LEU A 84 -20.93 -9.52 -13.71
CA LEU A 84 -20.54 -8.95 -12.41
C LEU A 84 -21.00 -7.49 -12.25
N ARG A 85 -20.98 -6.70 -13.33
CA ARG A 85 -21.50 -5.33 -13.33
C ARG A 85 -23.03 -5.29 -13.17
N GLN A 86 -23.76 -6.23 -13.76
CA GLN A 86 -25.22 -6.36 -13.59
C GLN A 86 -25.58 -6.73 -12.15
N GLU A 87 -24.78 -7.58 -11.51
CA GLU A 87 -24.91 -7.91 -10.08
C GLU A 87 -24.36 -6.81 -9.15
N GLU A 88 -23.99 -5.64 -9.67
CA GLU A 88 -23.36 -4.53 -8.92
C GLU A 88 -22.22 -5.00 -8.00
N PHE A 89 -21.42 -5.96 -8.46
CA PHE A 89 -20.29 -6.53 -7.72
C PHE A 89 -20.62 -7.02 -6.30
N GLN A 90 -21.88 -7.39 -6.01
CA GLN A 90 -22.33 -7.76 -4.66
C GLN A 90 -21.49 -8.88 -4.02
N LYS A 91 -21.04 -9.85 -4.82
CA LYS A 91 -20.17 -10.97 -4.37
C LYS A 91 -18.71 -10.55 -4.13
N ARG A 92 -18.35 -9.31 -4.44
CA ARG A 92 -16.98 -8.77 -4.36
C ARG A 92 -16.99 -7.39 -3.70
N PRO A 93 -17.22 -7.31 -2.38
CA PRO A 93 -17.21 -6.04 -1.67
C PRO A 93 -15.82 -5.39 -1.77
N SER A 94 -15.79 -4.06 -1.88
CA SER A 94 -14.54 -3.29 -1.97
C SER A 94 -13.62 -3.55 -0.77
N VAL A 95 -14.14 -3.43 0.45
CA VAL A 95 -13.44 -3.76 1.69
C VAL A 95 -14.19 -4.90 2.38
N LYS A 96 -13.47 -5.95 2.75
CA LYS A 96 -14.06 -7.09 3.47
C LYS A 96 -14.55 -6.65 4.86
N PRO A 97 -15.64 -7.24 5.38
CA PRO A 97 -16.07 -7.00 6.76
C PRO A 97 -14.92 -7.27 7.74
N GLY A 98 -14.70 -6.35 8.69
CA GLY A 98 -13.61 -6.44 9.66
C GLY A 98 -12.24 -5.92 9.19
N LEU A 99 -12.11 -5.41 7.97
CA LEU A 99 -10.87 -4.75 7.49
C LEU A 99 -10.97 -3.22 7.44
N ASN A 100 -12.10 -2.64 7.86
CA ASN A 100 -12.30 -1.20 7.88
C ASN A 100 -11.96 -0.63 9.27
N PHE A 101 -10.69 -0.29 9.49
CA PHE A 101 -10.17 0.14 10.79
C PHE A 101 -10.00 1.66 10.94
N VAL A 102 -10.01 2.41 9.83
CA VAL A 102 -9.72 3.85 9.83
C VAL A 102 -10.98 4.60 9.41
N ASP A 103 -11.38 5.58 10.21
CA ASP A 103 -12.50 6.46 9.90
C ASP A 103 -12.23 7.26 8.63
N LYS A 104 -13.28 7.48 7.82
CA LYS A 104 -13.16 8.21 6.54
C LYS A 104 -12.57 9.61 6.67
N LYS A 105 -12.76 10.27 7.82
CA LYS A 105 -12.25 11.62 8.11
C LYS A 105 -10.73 11.64 8.37
N ASP A 106 -10.19 10.51 8.83
CA ASP A 106 -8.78 10.36 9.20
C ASP A 106 -7.97 9.66 8.07
N GLN A 107 -8.64 9.29 6.99
CA GLN A 107 -8.01 8.74 5.79
C GLN A 107 -7.36 9.85 4.98
N TYR A 108 -6.11 9.62 4.58
CA TYR A 108 -5.39 10.48 3.65
C TYR A 108 -5.26 9.78 2.29
N THR A 109 -5.99 10.29 1.30
CA THR A 109 -6.01 9.72 -0.06
C THR A 109 -4.99 10.42 -0.95
N HIS A 110 -4.06 9.65 -1.49
CA HIS A 110 -3.05 10.14 -2.41
C HIS A 110 -3.61 10.22 -3.83
N ILE A 111 -3.37 11.35 -4.49
CA ILE A 111 -3.63 11.53 -5.91
C ILE A 111 -2.35 11.15 -6.65
N PHE A 112 -2.41 10.07 -7.43
CA PHE A 112 -1.28 9.56 -8.19
C PHE A 112 -1.62 9.53 -9.68
N ASP A 113 -0.65 9.83 -10.53
CA ASP A 113 -0.75 9.74 -11.99
C ASP A 113 0.17 8.61 -12.48
N ILE A 114 -0.33 7.75 -13.38
CA ILE A 114 0.42 6.61 -13.93
C ILE A 114 1.70 7.05 -14.62
N VAL A 115 1.69 8.24 -15.23
CA VAL A 115 2.82 8.75 -16.01
C VAL A 115 3.86 9.48 -15.15
N SER A 116 3.53 9.73 -13.88
CA SER A 116 4.44 10.45 -12.98
C SER A 116 5.68 9.62 -12.64
N LEU A 117 6.84 10.25 -12.74
CA LEU A 117 8.10 9.68 -12.27
C LEU A 117 8.16 9.85 -10.75
N CYS A 118 8.13 8.74 -10.01
CA CYS A 118 8.26 8.73 -8.57
C CYS A 118 9.70 8.36 -8.19
N ASP A 119 10.28 9.09 -7.25
CA ASP A 119 11.51 8.63 -6.61
C ASP A 119 11.17 7.39 -5.76
N VAL A 120 11.92 6.33 -5.95
CA VAL A 120 11.75 5.07 -5.21
C VAL A 120 12.49 5.14 -3.86
N GLU A 121 13.33 6.18 -3.67
CA GLU A 121 14.10 6.43 -2.45
C GLU A 121 14.85 5.18 -1.96
N GLY A 122 15.48 4.46 -2.91
CA GLY A 122 16.09 3.16 -2.64
C GLY A 122 17.23 3.20 -1.61
N ASN A 123 17.84 4.36 -1.39
CA ASN A 123 18.83 4.62 -0.36
C ASN A 123 18.29 4.45 1.07
N LEU A 124 16.98 4.62 1.29
CA LEU A 124 16.36 4.40 2.60
C LEU A 124 16.31 2.91 3.01
N ASN A 125 16.46 1.99 2.04
CA ASN A 125 16.47 0.55 2.31
C ASN A 125 17.83 0.02 2.79
N SER A 126 18.89 0.84 2.74
CA SER A 126 20.22 0.49 3.23
C SER A 126 20.54 1.22 4.54
N PHE A 127 21.18 0.50 5.46
CA PHE A 127 21.64 1.10 6.70
C PHE A 127 22.74 2.13 6.43
N HIS A 128 22.55 3.32 6.96
CA HIS A 128 23.52 4.41 6.93
C HIS A 128 23.75 4.93 8.33
N PHE A 129 24.96 5.43 8.59
CA PHE A 129 25.26 6.10 9.85
C PHE A 129 24.52 7.44 9.88
N ASP A 130 23.60 7.59 10.83
CA ASP A 130 22.87 8.83 11.08
C ASP A 130 23.59 9.65 12.15
N LYS A 131 24.06 10.83 11.77
CA LYS A 131 24.73 11.77 12.70
C LYS A 131 23.75 12.38 13.70
N ASP A 132 22.47 12.45 13.34
CA ASP A 132 21.40 13.07 14.12
C ASP A 132 20.51 12.00 14.80
N TYR A 133 21.01 10.77 14.94
CA TYR A 133 20.28 9.62 15.47
C TYR A 133 19.54 9.93 16.78
N GLU A 134 20.22 10.53 17.76
CA GLU A 134 19.62 10.83 19.08
C GLU A 134 18.41 11.79 18.96
N SER A 135 18.50 12.76 18.05
CA SER A 135 17.41 13.72 17.80
C SER A 135 16.26 13.07 17.05
N ASN A 136 16.55 12.29 15.99
CA ASN A 136 15.54 11.61 15.18
C ASN A 136 14.78 10.53 15.99
N GLU A 137 15.49 9.77 16.83
CA GLU A 137 14.89 8.77 17.73
C GLU A 137 13.98 9.43 18.77
N SER A 138 14.39 10.58 19.31
CA SER A 138 13.56 11.35 20.26
C SER A 138 12.28 11.87 19.60
N TYR A 139 12.38 12.42 18.38
CA TYR A 139 11.24 12.87 17.59
C TYR A 139 10.27 11.73 17.23
N TYR A 140 10.80 10.56 16.86
CA TYR A 140 10.00 9.37 16.57
C TYR A 140 9.21 8.90 17.80
N LYS A 141 9.84 8.84 18.97
CA LYS A 141 9.18 8.45 20.24
C LYS A 141 8.06 9.42 20.61
N GLU A 142 8.27 10.72 20.45
CA GLU A 142 7.22 11.72 20.68
C GLU A 142 6.05 11.53 19.71
N SER A 143 6.34 11.32 18.43
CA SER A 143 5.33 11.09 17.39
C SER A 143 4.52 9.81 17.66
N GLN A 144 5.18 8.72 18.05
CA GLN A 144 4.53 7.46 18.41
C GLN A 144 3.58 7.64 19.59
N LYS A 145 4.04 8.31 20.66
CA LYS A 145 3.24 8.59 21.85
C LYS A 145 1.99 9.40 21.49
N LYS A 146 2.15 10.45 20.68
CA LYS A 146 1.05 11.29 20.22
C LYS A 146 -0.03 10.49 19.47
N ILE A 147 0.36 9.60 18.57
CA ILE A 147 -0.59 8.78 17.80
C ILE A 147 -1.36 7.81 18.72
N LEU A 148 -0.69 7.17 19.68
CA LEU A 148 -1.33 6.21 20.60
C LEU A 148 -2.24 6.89 21.63
N GLU A 149 -1.84 8.04 22.16
CA GLU A 149 -2.64 8.80 23.15
C GLU A 149 -3.89 9.43 22.51
N GLN A 150 -3.81 9.86 21.25
CA GLN A 150 -4.97 10.33 20.49
C GLN A 150 -6.01 9.23 20.30
N ASN A 151 -5.59 7.97 20.10
CA ASN A 151 -6.50 6.84 19.98
C ASN A 151 -7.19 6.49 21.32
N ASN A 152 -6.44 6.52 22.43
CA ASN A 152 -6.98 6.26 23.77
C ASN A 152 -7.93 7.36 24.27
N SER A 153 -7.82 8.57 23.73
CA SER A 153 -8.69 9.70 24.11
C SER A 153 -10.07 9.66 23.43
N ASN A 154 -10.24 8.83 22.38
CA ASN A 154 -11.53 8.61 21.72
C ASN A 154 -12.26 7.36 22.25
N GLU A 155 -11.60 6.53 23.08
CA GLU A 155 -12.24 5.48 23.87
C GLU A 155 -12.55 5.99 25.27
N ASP A 156 -13.62 6.78 25.39
CA ASP A 156 -14.08 7.25 26.70
C ASP A 156 -14.48 6.07 27.60
N LYS A 157 -13.66 5.88 28.64
CA LYS A 157 -14.02 5.39 29.98
C LYS A 157 -14.83 4.11 30.06
N SER A 158 -14.14 2.97 29.98
CA SER A 158 -14.46 1.89 30.92
C SER A 158 -13.22 1.09 31.32
N ASN A 159 -13.01 1.05 32.63
CA ASN A 159 -12.08 0.22 33.39
C ASN A 159 -10.60 0.65 33.51
N SER A 160 -10.42 1.66 34.37
CA SER A 160 -9.20 1.81 35.17
C SER A 160 -9.01 0.59 36.09
N ASN A 161 -8.03 -0.26 35.80
CA ASN A 161 -7.13 -0.92 36.76
C ASN A 161 -6.38 -2.08 36.09
N SER A 162 -5.09 -1.92 35.86
CA SER A 162 -4.07 -2.69 36.59
C SER A 162 -2.69 -2.37 36.02
N SER A 163 -1.83 -1.87 36.91
CA SER A 163 -0.40 -1.75 36.75
C SER A 163 0.24 -3.01 36.14
N ASN A 164 1.25 -2.79 35.30
CA ASN A 164 2.52 -3.51 35.43
C ASN A 164 3.61 -2.72 34.71
N ASP A 165 4.44 -2.07 35.52
CA ASP A 165 5.83 -1.77 35.20
C ASP A 165 6.50 -3.06 34.74
N ASN A 166 7.05 -3.05 33.52
CA ASN A 166 8.08 -3.99 33.12
C ASN A 166 9.27 -3.16 32.64
N GLU A 167 10.13 -2.82 33.60
CA GLU A 167 11.51 -2.44 33.34
C GLU A 167 12.18 -3.55 32.53
N MET A 168 12.59 -3.26 31.30
CA MET A 168 13.50 -4.13 30.55
C MET A 168 14.91 -3.93 31.10
N ASP A 169 15.32 -4.83 31.98
CA ASP A 169 16.72 -5.03 32.37
C ASP A 169 17.49 -5.60 31.17
N VAL A 170 18.20 -4.74 30.45
CA VAL A 170 19.22 -5.14 29.47
C VAL A 170 20.54 -5.23 30.21
N SER A 171 20.83 -6.43 30.73
CA SER A 171 22.13 -6.73 31.31
C SER A 171 23.21 -6.76 30.23
N LEU A 172 23.90 -5.64 30.04
CA LEU A 172 25.21 -5.55 29.39
C LEU A 172 26.26 -6.12 30.35
N THR A 173 26.64 -7.39 30.18
CA THR A 173 27.91 -7.89 30.73
C THR A 173 29.04 -7.53 29.78
N THR A 174 29.76 -6.47 30.15
CA THR A 174 31.11 -6.12 29.69
C THR A 174 32.15 -7.13 30.22
N THR A 175 33.34 -7.10 29.62
CA THR A 175 34.66 -7.74 29.96
C THR A 175 35.00 -8.96 29.08
N ASP A 176 36.15 -9.11 28.42
CA ASP A 176 37.42 -8.37 28.28
C ASP A 176 38.06 -8.91 26.96
N THR A 177 38.86 -8.19 26.17
CA THR A 177 40.31 -8.09 26.41
C THR A 177 40.91 -7.15 25.37
N ILE A 178 41.50 -6.05 25.85
CA ILE A 178 42.46 -5.23 25.12
C ILE A 178 43.80 -5.98 25.14
N HIS A 179 44.39 -6.26 23.98
CA HIS A 179 45.82 -6.55 23.89
C HIS A 179 46.48 -5.52 22.98
N SER A 180 46.96 -4.45 23.61
CA SER A 180 48.04 -3.63 23.09
C SER A 180 49.35 -4.36 23.39
N SER A 181 50.06 -4.76 22.34
CA SER A 181 51.49 -5.04 22.42
C SER A 181 52.22 -3.94 21.67
N SER A 182 52.86 -3.06 22.43
CA SER A 182 53.86 -2.10 21.98
C SER A 182 55.16 -2.44 22.68
N GLU A 183 56.21 -2.71 21.92
CA GLU A 183 57.65 -2.59 22.25
C GLU A 183 58.43 -3.07 21.00
N GLN A 184 59.48 -2.43 20.48
CA GLN A 184 60.12 -1.14 20.76
C GLN A 184 61.18 -0.89 19.66
N SER A 185 61.39 0.39 19.33
CA SER A 185 62.64 1.06 18.92
C SER A 185 63.51 0.54 17.76
N ASP A 186 63.57 1.39 16.72
CA ASP A 186 64.77 2.03 16.13
C ASP A 186 66.11 1.28 16.11
N ASP A 187 66.66 1.10 14.90
CA ASP A 187 68.06 1.41 14.67
C ASP A 187 68.34 1.84 13.21
N LYS A 188 69.29 2.75 13.11
CA LYS A 188 69.67 3.62 11.99
C LYS A 188 70.51 2.95 10.88
N GLU A 189 70.42 3.55 9.68
CA GLU A 189 71.54 3.92 8.79
C GLU A 189 72.41 2.82 8.17
N ASN A 190 72.18 2.55 6.87
CA ASN A 190 73.15 2.78 5.78
C ASN A 190 72.47 2.70 4.40
#